data_AF-A0A7Y1TYN0-F1
#
_entry.id   AF-A0A7Y1TYN0-F1
#
_cell.length_a   1.000
_cell.length_b   1.000
_cell.length_c   1.000
_cell.angle_alpha   90.00
_cell.angle_beta   90.00
_cell.angle_gamma   90.00
#
_symmetry.space_group_name_H-M   'P 1'
#
loop_
_entity.id
_entity.type
_entity.pdbx_description
1 polymer ?
#
loop_
_entity_poly.entity_id
_entity_poly.type
_entity_poly.pdbx_seq_one_letter_code
_entity_poly.pdbx_strand_id
1 'polypeptide(L)' 'GRSTREIAELLSISPKTVETHRGHLMQKLNIHEIAGLVRYAIKHGLVSID' A
#
# COMPACT_ATOMS: atom_id res chain seq x y z
N GLY A 1 -1.03 -8.99 7.33
CA GLY A 1 -0.93 -7.63 6.76
C GLY A 1 -1.86 -6.70 7.52
N ARG A 2 -1.47 -5.44 7.75
CA ARG A 2 -2.30 -4.44 8.44
C ARG A 2 -3.46 -3.97 7.56
N SER A 3 -4.61 -3.71 8.17
CA SER A 3 -5.78 -3.05 7.58
C SER A 3 -5.54 -1.57 7.31
N THR A 4 -6.40 -0.95 6.49
CA THR A 4 -6.34 0.50 6.21
C THR A 4 -6.45 1.34 7.49
N ARG A 5 -7.26 0.91 8.47
CA ARG A 5 -7.41 1.60 9.76
C ARG A 5 -6.14 1.50 10.60
N GLU A 6 -5.56 0.31 10.73
CA GLU A 6 -4.30 0.13 11.48
C GLU A 6 -3.14 0.92 10.85
N ILE A 7 -3.08 1.02 9.52
CA ILE A 7 -2.05 1.83 8.83
C ILE A 7 -2.28 3.32 9.11
N ALA A 8 -3.54 3.78 9.05
CA ALA A 8 -3.91 5.15 9.31
C ALA A 8 -3.57 5.58 10.74
N GLU A 9 -3.88 4.74 11.73
CA GLU A 9 -3.53 4.93 13.13
C GLU A 9 -2.02 4.99 13.34
N LEU A 10 -1.26 4.03 12.79
CA LEU A 10 0.20 3.99 12.90
C LEU A 10 0.87 5.26 12.33
N LEU A 11 0.34 5.77 11.23
CA LEU A 11 0.89 6.93 10.52
C LEU A 11 0.25 8.25 10.97
N SER A 12 -0.69 8.23 11.91
CA SER A 12 -1.44 9.42 12.37
C SER A 12 -2.09 10.22 11.23
N ILE A 13 -2.66 9.52 10.24
CA ILE A 13 -3.37 10.11 9.09
C ILE A 13 -4.77 9.53 8.96
N SER A 14 -5.61 10.12 8.10
CA SER A 14 -6.95 9.57 7.88
C SER A 14 -6.90 8.26 7.07
N PRO A 15 -7.83 7.30 7.29
CA PRO A 15 -7.99 6.13 6.43
C PRO A 15 -8.17 6.50 4.94
N LYS A 16 -8.85 7.62 4.67
CA LYS A 16 -9.05 8.14 3.32
C LYS A 16 -7.71 8.51 2.66
N THR A 17 -6.78 9.08 3.41
CA THR A 17 -5.43 9.40 2.94
C THR A 17 -4.67 8.14 2.54
N VAL A 18 -4.76 7.07 3.33
CA VAL A 18 -4.16 5.76 2.99
C VAL A 18 -4.74 5.20 1.68
N GLU A 19 -6.07 5.23 1.52
CA GLU A 19 -6.74 4.81 0.30
C GLU A 19 -6.29 5.64 -0.92
N THR A 20 -6.23 6.96 -0.78
CA THR A 20 -5.76 7.86 -1.84
C THR A 20 -4.32 7.54 -2.27
N HIS A 21 -3.41 7.32 -1.32
CA HIS A 21 -2.04 6.92 -1.64
C HIS A 21 -1.98 5.57 -2.37
N ARG A 22 -2.77 4.57 -1.94
CA ARG A 22 -2.88 3.28 -2.64
C ARG A 22 -3.41 3.46 -4.06
N GLY A 23 -4.46 4.26 -4.24
CA GLY A 23 -5.03 4.57 -5.56
C GLY A 23 -4.03 5.23 -6.50
N HIS A 24 -3.26 6.21 -6.02
CA HIS A 24 -2.20 6.83 -6.81
C HIS A 24 -1.11 5.84 -7.20
N LEU A 25 -0.68 4.96 -6.30
CA LEU A 25 0.30 3.91 -6.60
C LEU A 25 -0.25 2.92 -7.63
N MET A 26 -1.50 2.48 -7.46
CA MET A 26 -2.19 1.59 -8.39
C MET A 26 -2.24 2.19 -9.79
N GLN A 27 -2.65 3.45 -9.93
CA GLN A 27 -2.69 4.14 -11.22
C GLN A 27 -1.30 4.28 -11.84
N LYS A 28 -0.31 4.77 -11.06
CA LYS A 28 1.06 5.00 -11.57
C LYS A 28 1.78 3.72 -12.00
N LEU A 29 1.49 2.61 -11.33
CA LEU A 29 2.12 1.32 -11.59
C LEU A 29 1.26 0.39 -12.46
N ASN A 30 0.07 0.84 -12.88
CA ASN A 30 -0.93 0.04 -13.59
C ASN A 30 -1.26 -1.28 -12.87
N ILE A 31 -1.46 -1.20 -11.54
CA ILE A 31 -1.78 -2.32 -10.65
C ILE A 31 -3.21 -2.14 -10.15
N HIS A 32 -4.00 -3.22 -10.17
CA HIS A 32 -5.44 -3.14 -9.91
C HIS A 32 -5.87 -3.71 -8.54
N GLU A 33 -4.92 -4.21 -7.75
CA GLU A 33 -5.21 -4.84 -6.46
C GLU A 33 -4.04 -4.70 -5.47
N ILE A 34 -4.36 -4.74 -4.17
CA ILE A 34 -3.36 -4.58 -3.10
C ILE A 34 -2.29 -5.66 -3.17
N ALA A 35 -2.67 -6.91 -3.47
CA ALA A 35 -1.72 -8.01 -3.61
C ALA A 35 -0.70 -7.74 -4.72
N GLY A 36 -1.10 -7.08 -5.80
CA GLY A 36 -0.22 -6.63 -6.87
C GLY A 36 0.81 -5.61 -6.39
N LEU A 37 0.41 -4.64 -5.55
CA LEU A 37 1.33 -3.67 -4.95
C LEU A 37 2.35 -4.34 -4.03
N VAL A 38 1.91 -5.32 -3.22
CA VAL A 38 2.80 -6.09 -2.35
C VAL A 38 3.82 -6.88 -3.17
N ARG A 39 3.37 -7.62 -4.20
CA ARG A 39 4.27 -8.34 -5.12
C ARG A 39 5.24 -7.40 -5.82
N TYR A 40 4.78 -6.23 -6.25
CA TYR A 40 5.64 -5.21 -6.85
C TYR A 40 6.74 -4.76 -5.88
N ALA A 41 6.38 -4.46 -4.64
CA ALA A 41 7.32 -4.00 -3.62
C ALA A 41 8.39 -5.05 -3.30
N ILE A 42 8.00 -6.33 -3.17
CA ILE A 42 8.93 -7.46 -2.97
C ILE A 42 9.87 -7.60 -4.18
N LYS A 43 9.31 -7.63 -5.40
CA LYS A 43 10.10 -7.81 -6.64
C LYS A 43 11.16 -6.73 -6.83
N HIS A 44 10.91 -5.52 -6.34
CA HIS A 44 11.84 -4.39 -6.44
C HIS A 44 12.68 -4.17 -5.17
N GLY A 45 12.61 -5.07 -4.18
CA GLY A 45 13.41 -4.97 -2.95
C GLY A 45 13.02 -3.81 -2.03
N LEU A 46 11.81 -3.25 -2.17
CA LEU A 46 11.30 -2.16 -1.32
C LEU A 46 10.88 -2.66 0.06
N VAL A 47 10.53 -3.95 0.18
CA VAL A 47 10.15 -4.63 1.41
C VAL A 47 10.67 -6.07 1.39
N SER A 48 11.07 -6.58 2.56
CA SER A 48 11.43 -7.99 2.78
C SER A 48 10.23 -8.78 3.33
N ILE A 49 10.25 -10.12 3.22
CA ILE A 49 9.20 -11.04 3.69
C ILE A 49 9.57 -11.64 5.07
N ASP A 50 10.45 -10.99 5.82
CA ASP A 50 10.86 -11.47 7.14
C ASP A 50 9.70 -11.52 8.15
#